data_AF-A0A7K0Q092-F1
#
_entry.id   AF-A0A7K0Q092-F1
#
_cell.length_a   1.000
_cell.length_b   1.000
_cell.length_c   1.000
_cell.angle_alpha   90.00
_cell.angle_beta   90.00
_cell.angle_gamma   90.00
#
_symmetry.space_group_name_H-M   'P 1'
#
loop_
_entity.id
_entity.type
_entity.pdbx_description
1 polymer ?
#
loop_
_entity_poly.entity_id
_entity_poly.type
_entity_poly.pdbx_seq_one_letter_code
_entity_poly.pdbx_strand_id
1 'polypeptide(L)'
;GTVVDALIDASPRLTAARLARDLVAALPAGALLVLGSSNPVRDVDRYAVPRSGLTVLANRGVAGIDGTLSTAIGAALAHQGAGGGPAFALMGDLTFLHDLQGLLVGDGEPVPDLTVVVPDNDGGGIFAQLEPGRAEHAAGYRRVFGTPHGRDLVTLARAMGWAATAVHDPAQLAGALALGGPRVVVVRGDQQAEADLATQLRDAAHAALA
;
A
#
# COMPACT_ATOMS: atom_id res chain seq x y z
N GLY A 1 -3.13 5.41 18.87
CA GLY A 1 -3.18 6.15 20.17
C GLY A 1 -4.25 7.20 20.03
N THR A 2 -5.09 7.43 21.05
CA THR A 2 -6.42 8.05 20.88
C THR A 2 -6.46 9.34 20.06
N VAL A 3 -5.48 10.24 20.24
CA VAL A 3 -5.38 11.50 19.46
C VAL A 3 -5.07 11.24 17.97
N VAL A 4 -4.10 10.37 17.70
CA VAL A 4 -3.73 9.96 16.33
C VAL A 4 -4.89 9.22 15.67
N ASP A 5 -5.54 8.31 16.40
CA ASP A 5 -6.66 7.52 15.88
C ASP A 5 -7.83 8.43 15.50
N ALA A 6 -8.15 9.43 16.35
CA ALA A 6 -9.19 10.41 16.08
C ALA A 6 -8.91 11.24 14.81
N LEU A 7 -7.66 11.63 14.56
CA LEU A 7 -7.29 12.36 13.34
C LEU A 7 -7.35 11.48 12.09
N ILE A 8 -6.92 10.22 12.18
CA ILE A 8 -7.04 9.25 11.10
C ILE A 8 -8.53 9.01 10.77
N ASP A 9 -9.38 8.90 11.79
CA ASP A 9 -10.81 8.62 11.65
C ASP A 9 -11.63 9.82 11.17
N ALA A 10 -11.16 11.05 11.43
CA ALA A 10 -11.81 12.29 11.02
C ALA A 10 -11.81 12.49 9.49
N SER A 11 -10.92 11.81 8.75
CA SER A 11 -10.90 11.88 7.30
C SER A 11 -12.04 11.06 6.69
N PRO A 12 -12.91 11.65 5.84
CA PRO A 12 -13.92 10.90 5.10
C PRO A 12 -13.33 10.06 3.97
N ARG A 13 -12.07 10.33 3.58
CA ARG A 13 -11.32 9.59 2.55
C ARG A 13 -10.46 8.50 3.17
N LEU A 14 -10.22 7.43 2.43
CA LEU A 14 -9.26 6.40 2.79
C LEU A 14 -7.82 6.88 2.52
N THR A 15 -7.20 7.50 3.53
CA THR A 15 -5.81 7.98 3.46
C THR A 15 -4.82 6.81 3.58
N ALA A 16 -3.56 6.98 3.16
CA ALA A 16 -2.53 5.96 3.34
C ALA A 16 -2.36 5.51 4.80
N ALA A 17 -2.41 6.46 5.75
CA ALA A 17 -2.33 6.16 7.18
C ALA A 17 -3.51 5.30 7.66
N ARG A 18 -4.74 5.65 7.25
CA ARG A 18 -5.93 4.87 7.58
C ARG A 18 -5.91 3.50 6.91
N LEU A 19 -5.51 3.45 5.64
CA LEU A 19 -5.37 2.21 4.87
C LEU A 19 -4.43 1.24 5.58
N ALA A 20 -3.24 1.68 5.99
CA ALA A 20 -2.26 0.82 6.64
C ALA A 20 -2.81 0.22 7.95
N ARG A 21 -3.47 1.04 8.78
CA ARG A 21 -4.10 0.60 10.03
C ARG A 21 -5.24 -0.37 9.79
N ASP A 22 -6.19 0.02 8.94
CA ASP A 22 -7.43 -0.71 8.72
C ASP A 22 -7.18 -2.02 7.93
N LEU A 23 -6.20 -2.04 7.01
CA LEU A 23 -5.77 -3.25 6.30
C LEU A 23 -5.29 -4.32 7.28
N VAL A 24 -4.32 -4.01 8.15
CA VAL A 24 -3.75 -4.97 9.10
C VAL A 24 -4.82 -5.49 10.08
N ALA A 25 -5.75 -4.64 10.49
CA ALA A 25 -6.89 -5.04 11.31
C ALA A 25 -7.84 -6.00 10.58
N ALA A 26 -8.09 -5.78 9.29
CA ALA A 26 -9.02 -6.58 8.49
C ALA A 26 -8.49 -7.96 8.07
N LEU A 27 -7.16 -8.17 8.06
CA LEU A 27 -6.60 -9.43 7.59
C LEU A 27 -6.96 -10.63 8.50
N PRO A 28 -7.29 -11.80 7.91
CA PRO A 28 -7.59 -13.00 8.69
C PRO A 28 -6.32 -13.58 9.35
N ALA A 29 -6.49 -14.33 10.43
CA ALA A 29 -5.38 -15.05 11.05
C ALA A 29 -4.83 -16.13 10.09
N GLY A 30 -3.50 -16.34 10.11
CA GLY A 30 -2.78 -17.23 9.21
C GLY A 30 -2.47 -16.62 7.83
N ALA A 31 -2.85 -15.35 7.59
CA ALA A 31 -2.55 -14.67 6.35
C ALA A 31 -1.08 -14.24 6.24
N LEU A 32 -0.61 -14.14 5.00
CA LEU A 32 0.65 -13.50 4.64
C LEU A 32 0.39 -12.03 4.27
N LEU A 33 1.23 -11.12 4.76
CA LEU A 33 1.28 -9.72 4.36
C LEU A 33 2.68 -9.37 3.84
N VAL A 34 2.78 -8.97 2.58
CA VAL A 34 4.02 -8.49 1.96
C VAL A 34 3.97 -6.97 1.86
N LEU A 35 4.96 -6.29 2.45
CA LEU A 35 5.02 -4.84 2.47
C LEU A 35 6.07 -4.33 1.48
N GLY A 36 5.63 -3.44 0.60
CA GLY A 36 6.51 -2.69 -0.27
C GLY A 36 7.45 -1.77 0.52
N SER A 37 8.62 -1.54 -0.07
CA SER A 37 9.55 -0.51 0.39
C SER A 37 8.90 0.88 0.37
N SER A 38 9.55 1.87 0.96
CA SER A 38 9.03 3.25 1.05
C SER A 38 7.89 3.41 2.09
N ASN A 39 6.80 4.09 1.74
CA ASN A 39 5.71 4.43 2.66
C ASN A 39 4.94 3.22 3.22
N PRO A 40 4.55 2.19 2.43
CA PRO A 40 3.76 1.07 2.93
C PRO A 40 4.26 0.43 4.23
N VAL A 41 5.55 0.05 4.27
CA VAL A 41 6.15 -0.53 5.49
C VAL A 41 6.22 0.47 6.65
N ARG A 42 6.43 1.76 6.38
CA ARG A 42 6.50 2.81 7.40
C ARG A 42 5.12 3.17 7.97
N ASP A 43 4.10 3.18 7.12
CA ASP A 43 2.73 3.48 7.52
C ASP A 43 2.17 2.32 8.36
N VAL A 44 2.48 1.07 8.00
CA VAL A 44 2.14 -0.09 8.83
C VAL A 44 2.87 -0.02 10.17
N ASP A 45 4.19 0.20 10.17
CA ASP A 45 4.99 0.33 11.39
C ASP A 45 4.47 1.44 12.33
N ARG A 46 4.03 2.57 11.76
CA ARG A 46 3.59 3.73 12.55
C ARG A 46 2.14 3.66 13.03
N TYR A 47 1.23 3.12 12.21
CA TYR A 47 -0.21 3.29 12.43
C TYR A 47 -0.96 1.98 12.69
N ALA A 48 -0.43 0.83 12.28
CA ALA A 48 -1.11 -0.42 12.54
C ALA A 48 -1.08 -0.77 14.03
N VAL A 49 -2.18 -1.34 14.52
CA VAL A 49 -2.21 -1.92 15.87
C VAL A 49 -1.50 -3.28 15.81
N PRO A 50 -0.44 -3.50 16.62
CA PRO A 50 0.25 -4.79 16.65
C PRO A 50 -0.72 -5.93 16.98
N ARG A 51 -0.61 -7.03 16.24
CA ARG A 51 -1.42 -8.23 16.44
C ARG A 51 -0.63 -9.49 16.11
N SER A 52 -1.07 -10.62 16.65
CA SER A 52 -0.57 -11.94 16.26
C SER A 52 -1.35 -12.51 15.07
N GLY A 53 -0.83 -13.60 14.51
CA GLY A 53 -1.49 -14.37 13.47
C GLY A 53 -1.28 -13.86 12.04
N LEU A 54 -0.30 -12.98 11.81
CA LEU A 54 0.13 -12.60 10.46
C LEU A 54 1.60 -12.97 10.27
N THR A 55 1.93 -13.51 9.11
CA THR A 55 3.32 -13.57 8.62
C THR A 55 3.58 -12.30 7.83
N VAL A 56 4.59 -11.53 8.19
CA VAL A 56 4.91 -10.27 7.50
C VAL A 56 6.27 -10.37 6.82
N LEU A 57 6.32 -10.06 5.52
CA LEU A 57 7.54 -10.04 4.72
C LEU A 57 7.74 -8.65 4.11
N ALA A 58 9.00 -8.24 3.93
CA ALA A 58 9.36 -7.03 3.22
C ALA A 58 10.81 -7.12 2.70
N ASN A 59 11.07 -6.56 1.52
CA ASN A 59 12.42 -6.50 0.94
C ASN A 59 13.25 -5.40 1.62
N ARG A 60 13.75 -5.68 2.84
CA ARG A 60 14.45 -4.68 3.68
C ARG A 60 15.97 -4.67 3.57
N GLY A 61 16.58 -5.57 2.79
CA GLY A 61 18.03 -5.63 2.60
C GLY A 61 18.59 -4.34 2.01
N VAL A 62 18.16 -3.98 0.80
CA VAL A 62 18.51 -2.69 0.15
C VAL A 62 17.31 -1.78 -0.12
N ALA A 63 16.10 -2.22 0.24
CA ALA A 63 14.86 -1.42 0.17
C ALA A 63 14.50 -0.86 -1.21
N GLY A 64 14.85 -1.58 -2.29
CA GLY A 64 14.46 -1.25 -3.66
C GLY A 64 12.95 -1.42 -3.92
N ILE A 65 12.49 -0.84 -5.03
CA ILE A 65 11.12 -1.03 -5.55
C ILE A 65 11.05 -2.19 -6.55
N ASP A 66 12.19 -2.56 -7.13
CA ASP A 66 12.35 -3.61 -8.13
C ASP A 66 11.90 -4.97 -7.59
N GLY A 67 11.13 -5.71 -8.39
CA GLY A 67 10.74 -7.08 -8.07
C GLY A 67 9.79 -7.23 -6.87
N THR A 68 9.19 -6.15 -6.35
CA THR A 68 8.33 -6.21 -5.17
C THR A 68 7.04 -7.02 -5.42
N LEU A 69 6.43 -6.85 -6.59
CA LEU A 69 5.22 -7.57 -6.98
C LEU A 69 5.51 -9.04 -7.24
N SER A 70 6.60 -9.31 -7.97
CA SER A 70 7.11 -10.66 -8.21
C SER A 70 7.47 -11.37 -6.90
N THR A 71 8.07 -10.66 -5.94
CA THR A 71 8.33 -11.19 -4.59
C THR A 71 7.02 -11.56 -3.88
N ALA A 72 6.00 -10.70 -3.96
CA ALA A 72 4.72 -10.96 -3.31
C ALA A 72 4.02 -12.20 -3.89
N ILE A 73 4.06 -12.36 -5.22
CA ILE A 73 3.51 -13.54 -5.91
C ILE A 73 4.24 -14.82 -5.48
N GLY A 74 5.58 -14.83 -5.52
CA GLY A 74 6.36 -15.99 -5.10
C GLY A 74 6.16 -16.35 -3.63
N ALA A 75 6.09 -15.35 -2.75
CA ALA A 75 5.84 -15.55 -1.33
C ALA A 75 4.42 -16.09 -1.07
N ALA A 76 3.41 -15.62 -1.80
CA ALA A 76 2.05 -16.13 -1.71
C ALA A 76 1.98 -17.60 -2.11
N LEU A 77 2.57 -17.98 -3.25
CA LEU A 77 2.64 -19.35 -3.71
C LEU A 77 3.34 -20.27 -2.69
N ALA A 78 4.48 -19.84 -2.13
CA ALA A 78 5.21 -20.61 -1.13
C ALA A 78 4.41 -20.77 0.18
N HIS A 79 3.77 -19.69 0.66
CA HIS A 79 2.94 -19.71 1.87
C HIS A 79 1.76 -20.66 1.72
N GLN A 80 1.07 -20.61 0.58
CA GLN A 80 -0.06 -21.48 0.27
C GLN A 80 0.36 -22.94 0.08
N GLY A 81 1.48 -23.19 -0.61
CA GLY A 81 2.05 -24.53 -0.77
C GLY A 81 2.45 -25.19 0.55
N ALA A 82 2.75 -24.39 1.59
CA ALA A 82 3.02 -24.86 2.94
C ALA A 82 1.75 -25.03 3.81
N GLY A 83 0.55 -24.86 3.24
CA GLY A 83 -0.72 -24.93 3.97
C GLY A 83 -1.13 -23.63 4.67
N GLY A 84 -0.51 -22.50 4.33
CA GLY A 84 -0.86 -21.18 4.80
C GLY A 84 -2.15 -20.63 4.20
N GLY A 85 -2.67 -19.54 4.78
CA GLY A 85 -3.88 -18.87 4.34
C GLY A 85 -3.72 -17.94 3.13
N PRO A 86 -4.69 -17.05 2.86
CA PRO A 86 -4.61 -16.07 1.79
C PRO A 86 -3.43 -15.09 1.97
N ALA A 87 -2.97 -14.53 0.86
CA ALA A 87 -1.88 -13.55 0.85
C ALA A 87 -2.38 -12.15 0.46
N PHE A 88 -1.74 -11.15 1.05
CA PHE A 88 -1.98 -9.74 0.78
C PHE A 88 -0.65 -9.05 0.54
N ALA A 89 -0.63 -8.07 -0.35
CA ALA A 89 0.52 -7.18 -0.51
C ALA A 89 0.08 -5.72 -0.42
N LEU A 90 0.87 -4.86 0.22
CA LEU A 90 0.66 -3.42 0.24
C LEU A 90 1.89 -2.75 -0.38
N MET A 91 1.74 -2.12 -1.54
CA MET A 91 2.83 -1.43 -2.24
C MET A 91 2.36 -0.17 -2.94
N GLY A 92 3.19 0.86 -3.03
CA GLY A 92 2.81 2.10 -3.73
C GLY A 92 2.65 1.89 -5.24
N ASP A 93 1.88 2.78 -5.87
CA ASP A 93 1.71 2.91 -7.32
C ASP A 93 3.01 2.83 -8.14
N LEU A 94 4.05 3.60 -7.80
CA LEU A 94 5.33 3.54 -8.51
C LEU A 94 6.01 2.19 -8.36
N THR A 95 5.91 1.56 -7.19
CA THR A 95 6.44 0.20 -6.98
C THR A 95 5.68 -0.82 -7.81
N PHE A 96 4.34 -0.72 -7.84
CA PHE A 96 3.48 -1.58 -8.65
C PHE A 96 3.76 -1.40 -10.16
N LEU A 97 3.88 -0.16 -10.63
CA LEU A 97 4.18 0.15 -12.04
C LEU A 97 5.57 -0.31 -12.44
N HIS A 98 6.56 -0.16 -11.55
CA HIS A 98 7.94 -0.56 -11.81
C HIS A 98 8.07 -2.07 -12.06
N ASP A 99 7.25 -2.88 -11.38
CA ASP A 99 7.24 -4.34 -11.48
C ASP A 99 5.92 -4.87 -12.09
N LEU A 100 5.24 -4.07 -12.92
CA LEU A 100 3.91 -4.39 -13.45
C LEU A 100 3.89 -5.71 -14.23
N GLN A 101 4.98 -6.00 -14.95
CA GLN A 101 5.14 -7.26 -15.69
C GLN A 101 5.16 -8.49 -14.78
N GLY A 102 5.40 -8.33 -13.48
CA GLY A 102 5.26 -9.39 -12.49
C GLY A 102 3.83 -9.97 -12.41
N LEU A 103 2.81 -9.26 -12.88
CA LEU A 103 1.44 -9.79 -12.98
C LEU A 103 1.28 -10.89 -14.04
N LEU A 104 2.23 -11.04 -14.97
CA LEU A 104 2.16 -12.05 -16.02
C LEU A 104 2.32 -13.44 -15.41
N VAL A 105 1.22 -14.20 -15.38
CA VAL A 105 1.23 -15.63 -15.05
C VAL A 105 1.04 -16.39 -16.36
N GLY A 106 2.01 -17.25 -16.69
CA GLY A 106 1.98 -18.04 -17.93
C GLY A 106 0.90 -19.13 -17.91
N ASP A 107 0.50 -19.57 -19.10
CA ASP A 107 -0.45 -20.68 -19.24
C ASP A 107 0.08 -21.94 -18.55
N GLY A 108 -0.71 -22.47 -17.61
CA GLY A 108 -0.35 -23.67 -16.83
C GLY A 108 0.47 -23.40 -15.57
N GLU A 109 0.87 -22.15 -15.31
CA GLU A 109 1.57 -21.79 -14.07
C GLU A 109 0.60 -21.63 -12.88
N PRO A 110 1.04 -21.91 -11.65
CA PRO A 110 0.23 -21.69 -10.45
C PRO A 110 -0.17 -20.22 -10.27
N VAL A 111 -1.45 -19.99 -9.96
CA VAL A 111 -1.99 -18.66 -9.65
C VAL A 111 -2.21 -18.54 -8.14
N PRO A 112 -1.62 -17.55 -7.44
CA PRO A 112 -1.83 -17.41 -6.01
C PRO A 112 -3.18 -16.76 -5.68
N ASP A 113 -3.77 -17.15 -4.55
CA ASP A 113 -4.79 -16.33 -3.88
C ASP A 113 -4.10 -15.14 -3.17
N LEU A 114 -3.78 -14.12 -3.99
CA LEU A 114 -3.09 -12.90 -3.59
C LEU A 114 -3.93 -11.66 -3.93
N THR A 115 -4.18 -10.82 -2.93
CA THR A 115 -4.73 -9.46 -3.14
C THR A 115 -3.63 -8.41 -2.98
N VAL A 116 -3.32 -7.70 -4.06
CA VAL A 116 -2.38 -6.57 -4.08
C VAL A 116 -3.13 -5.27 -3.86
N VAL A 117 -2.87 -4.61 -2.75
CA VAL A 117 -3.43 -3.31 -2.37
C VAL A 117 -2.43 -2.22 -2.75
N VAL A 118 -2.89 -1.27 -3.57
CA VAL A 118 -2.05 -0.21 -4.15
C VAL A 118 -2.60 1.16 -3.78
N PRO A 119 -2.07 1.82 -2.72
CA PRO A 119 -2.23 3.26 -2.57
C PRO A 119 -1.63 3.97 -3.79
N ASP A 120 -2.49 4.66 -4.52
CA ASP A 120 -2.22 5.36 -5.77
C ASP A 120 -2.41 6.85 -5.54
N ASN A 121 -1.30 7.54 -5.26
CA ASN A 121 -1.28 8.98 -5.04
C ASN A 121 -0.66 9.72 -6.25
N ASP A 122 -0.59 9.03 -7.39
CA ASP A 122 0.02 9.48 -8.66
C ASP A 122 1.48 9.90 -8.47
N GLY A 123 2.29 9.10 -7.74
CA GLY A 123 3.71 9.40 -7.61
C GLY A 123 4.49 8.95 -6.38
N GLY A 124 5.70 9.51 -6.26
CA GLY A 124 6.66 9.22 -5.20
C GLY A 124 6.30 9.86 -3.85
N GLY A 125 5.16 9.47 -3.26
CA GLY A 125 4.56 10.08 -2.05
C GLY A 125 5.53 10.44 -0.92
N ILE A 126 6.54 9.58 -0.69
CA ILE A 126 7.55 9.77 0.36
C ILE A 126 8.31 11.09 0.25
N PHE A 127 8.61 11.55 -0.98
CA PHE A 127 9.43 12.73 -1.18
C PHE A 127 8.69 14.01 -0.79
N ALA A 128 7.35 13.99 -0.74
CA ALA A 128 6.55 15.13 -0.29
C ALA A 128 6.74 15.37 1.22
N GLN A 129 7.19 14.35 1.96
CA GLN A 129 7.47 14.41 3.39
C GLN A 129 8.94 14.74 3.70
N LEU A 130 9.79 14.88 2.67
CA LEU A 130 11.22 15.18 2.78
C LEU A 130 11.51 16.61 2.34
N GLU A 131 12.78 17.03 2.42
CA GLU A 131 13.21 18.36 1.99
C GLU A 131 12.74 18.74 0.57
N PRO A 132 12.78 17.85 -0.45
CA PRO A 132 12.27 18.20 -1.78
C PRO A 132 10.78 18.56 -1.82
N GLY A 133 9.99 18.10 -0.86
CA GLY A 133 8.56 18.39 -0.76
C GLY A 133 8.24 19.79 -0.22
N ARG A 134 9.23 20.58 0.19
CA ARG A 134 9.02 21.94 0.72
C ARG A 134 8.57 22.90 -0.39
N ALA A 135 7.80 23.91 0.02
CA ALA A 135 7.25 24.92 -0.90
C ALA A 135 8.32 25.62 -1.76
N GLU A 136 9.53 25.82 -1.23
CA GLU A 136 10.66 26.40 -1.96
C GLU A 136 11.16 25.56 -3.15
N HIS A 137 10.88 24.25 -3.17
CA HIS A 137 11.25 23.33 -4.25
C HIS A 137 10.08 22.94 -5.16
N ALA A 138 8.88 23.51 -4.95
CA ALA A 138 7.66 23.13 -5.64
C ALA A 138 7.79 23.11 -7.18
N ALA A 139 8.57 24.03 -7.74
CA ALA A 139 8.79 24.14 -9.18
C ALA A 139 9.50 22.91 -9.80
N GLY A 140 10.42 22.28 -9.07
CA GLY A 140 11.18 21.11 -9.52
C GLY A 140 10.61 19.78 -9.02
N TYR A 141 9.93 19.81 -7.88
CA TYR A 141 9.43 18.64 -7.17
C TYR A 141 8.65 17.69 -8.07
N ARG A 142 7.58 18.20 -8.70
CA ARG A 142 6.67 17.38 -9.50
C ARG A 142 7.38 16.62 -10.61
N ARG A 143 8.37 17.25 -11.26
CA ARG A 143 9.12 16.65 -12.37
C ARG A 143 10.11 15.58 -11.93
N VAL A 144 10.81 15.81 -10.81
CA VAL A 144 11.97 14.98 -10.41
C VAL A 144 11.59 13.93 -9.37
N PHE A 145 10.77 14.30 -8.39
CA PHE A 145 10.44 13.46 -7.24
C PHE A 145 8.97 13.02 -7.21
N GLY A 146 8.07 13.89 -7.67
CA GLY A 146 6.64 13.58 -7.75
C GLY A 146 6.35 12.46 -8.73
N THR A 147 6.93 12.52 -9.95
CA THR A 147 6.77 11.49 -10.99
C THR A 147 5.29 11.12 -11.26
N PRO A 148 4.40 12.10 -11.51
CA PRO A 148 3.02 11.82 -11.85
C PRO A 148 2.96 11.01 -13.14
N HIS A 149 2.29 9.87 -13.09
CA HIS A 149 2.22 8.92 -14.19
C HIS A 149 0.89 9.03 -14.95
N GLY A 150 -0.19 9.44 -14.28
CA GLY A 150 -1.52 9.62 -14.89
C GLY A 150 -2.06 8.33 -15.52
N ARG A 151 -1.76 7.19 -14.90
CA ARG A 151 -2.15 5.85 -15.40
C ARG A 151 -3.33 5.33 -14.61
N ASP A 152 -4.26 4.66 -15.28
CA ASP A 152 -5.33 3.93 -14.63
C ASP A 152 -4.86 2.52 -14.25
N LEU A 153 -4.47 2.34 -12.99
CA LEU A 153 -3.94 1.07 -12.49
C LEU A 153 -4.98 -0.06 -12.50
N VAL A 154 -6.28 0.26 -12.41
CA VAL A 154 -7.35 -0.76 -12.52
C VAL A 154 -7.39 -1.31 -13.93
N THR A 155 -7.35 -0.42 -14.93
CA THR A 155 -7.32 -0.82 -16.35
C THR A 155 -6.05 -1.61 -16.67
N LEU A 156 -4.89 -1.16 -16.18
CA LEU A 156 -3.62 -1.89 -16.39
C LEU A 156 -3.66 -3.29 -15.78
N ALA A 157 -4.06 -3.43 -14.51
CA ALA A 157 -4.14 -4.75 -13.87
C ALA A 157 -5.09 -5.71 -14.60
N ARG A 158 -6.24 -5.21 -15.06
CA ARG A 158 -7.20 -5.99 -15.87
C ARG A 158 -6.62 -6.42 -17.22
N ALA A 159 -5.87 -5.53 -17.88
CA ALA A 159 -5.19 -5.86 -19.13
C ALA A 159 -4.12 -6.95 -18.94
N MET A 160 -3.57 -7.07 -17.72
CA MET A 160 -2.62 -8.12 -17.33
C MET A 160 -3.32 -9.40 -16.81
N GLY A 161 -4.65 -9.50 -16.90
CA GLY A 161 -5.42 -10.68 -16.54
C GLY A 161 -5.84 -10.77 -15.06
N TRP A 162 -5.58 -9.75 -14.24
CA TRP A 162 -5.96 -9.73 -12.83
C TRP A 162 -7.29 -9.02 -12.60
N ALA A 163 -8.13 -9.54 -11.70
CA ALA A 163 -9.31 -8.80 -11.26
C ALA A 163 -8.85 -7.50 -10.59
N ALA A 164 -9.50 -6.36 -10.87
CA ALA A 164 -9.12 -5.11 -10.24
C ALA A 164 -10.31 -4.19 -9.95
N THR A 165 -10.21 -3.46 -8.84
CA THR A 165 -11.24 -2.52 -8.36
C THR A 165 -10.59 -1.31 -7.70
N ALA A 166 -11.14 -0.12 -7.95
CA ALA A 166 -10.80 1.06 -7.16
C ALA A 166 -11.67 1.13 -5.92
N VAL A 167 -11.08 1.56 -4.80
CA VAL A 167 -11.78 1.91 -3.57
C VAL A 167 -11.44 3.35 -3.19
N HIS A 168 -12.41 4.04 -2.61
CA HIS A 168 -12.33 5.47 -2.29
C HIS A 168 -12.68 5.75 -0.84
N ASP A 169 -13.61 4.97 -0.30
CA ASP A 169 -14.04 5.09 1.08
C ASP A 169 -13.55 3.90 1.94
N PRO A 170 -13.38 4.10 3.25
CA PRO A 170 -12.96 3.05 4.17
C PRO A 170 -13.93 1.87 4.27
N ALA A 171 -15.23 2.09 4.05
CA ALA A 171 -16.24 1.03 4.16
C ALA A 171 -16.13 -0.01 3.02
N GLN A 172 -15.60 0.40 1.86
CA GLN A 172 -15.34 -0.48 0.73
C GLN A 172 -14.16 -1.44 0.95
N LEU A 173 -13.21 -1.09 1.82
CA LEU A 173 -11.95 -1.84 1.96
C LEU A 173 -12.20 -3.30 2.36
N ALA A 174 -12.97 -3.53 3.43
CA ALA A 174 -13.23 -4.88 3.92
C ALA A 174 -13.93 -5.75 2.86
N GLY A 175 -14.90 -5.18 2.14
CA GLY A 175 -15.58 -5.86 1.04
C GLY A 175 -14.64 -6.23 -0.11
N ALA A 176 -13.74 -5.31 -0.48
CA ALA A 176 -12.77 -5.55 -1.56
C ALA A 176 -11.74 -6.64 -1.18
N LEU A 177 -11.31 -6.69 0.07
CA LEU A 177 -10.37 -7.70 0.58
C LEU A 177 -11.00 -9.10 0.67
N ALA A 178 -12.30 -9.18 0.96
CA ALA A 178 -13.01 -10.44 1.11
C ALA A 178 -13.24 -11.20 -0.22
N LEU A 179 -13.00 -10.56 -1.37
CA LEU A 179 -13.23 -11.15 -2.69
C LEU A 179 -12.17 -12.18 -3.11
N GLY A 180 -11.03 -12.25 -2.42
CA GLY A 180 -9.91 -13.13 -2.78
C GLY A 180 -9.17 -12.71 -4.05
N GLY A 181 -8.01 -13.34 -4.25
CA GLY A 181 -7.11 -13.15 -5.37
C GLY A 181 -7.23 -14.19 -6.50
N PRO A 182 -6.50 -14.00 -7.61
CA PRO A 182 -5.58 -12.90 -7.87
C PRO A 182 -6.33 -11.58 -8.11
N ARG A 183 -6.01 -10.54 -7.34
CA ARG A 183 -6.73 -9.26 -7.35
C ARG A 183 -5.82 -8.08 -7.09
N VAL A 184 -6.16 -6.94 -7.70
CA VAL A 184 -5.59 -5.62 -7.39
C VAL A 184 -6.68 -4.70 -6.83
N VAL A 185 -6.44 -4.12 -5.66
CA VAL A 185 -7.30 -3.10 -5.04
C VAL A 185 -6.55 -1.78 -5.05
N VAL A 186 -7.03 -0.83 -5.86
CA VAL A 186 -6.39 0.49 -6.02
C VAL A 186 -7.07 1.48 -5.07
N VAL A 187 -6.31 2.09 -4.17
CA VAL A 187 -6.81 3.10 -3.23
C VAL A 187 -6.34 4.47 -3.70
N ARG A 188 -7.25 5.29 -4.23
CA ARG A 188 -6.86 6.61 -4.75
C ARG A 188 -6.59 7.59 -3.62
N GLY A 189 -5.39 8.15 -3.62
CA GLY A 189 -4.90 9.14 -2.68
C GLY A 189 -4.54 10.47 -3.36
N ASP A 190 -3.94 11.36 -2.58
CA ASP A 190 -3.35 12.60 -3.05
C ASP A 190 -2.05 12.84 -2.28
N GLN A 191 -0.95 12.95 -3.01
CA GLN A 191 0.40 12.99 -2.43
C GLN A 191 0.59 14.17 -1.46
N GLN A 192 0.02 15.34 -1.75
CA GLN A 192 0.17 16.51 -0.88
C GLN A 192 -0.69 16.38 0.36
N ALA A 193 -1.95 15.96 0.20
CA ALA A 193 -2.85 15.74 1.33
C ALA A 193 -2.31 14.67 2.29
N GLU A 194 -1.63 13.65 1.78
CA GLU A 194 -0.94 12.64 2.59
C GLU A 194 0.25 13.23 3.36
N ALA A 195 1.04 14.09 2.74
CA ALA A 195 2.16 14.76 3.41
C ALA A 195 1.70 15.75 4.49
N ASP A 196 0.64 16.50 4.20
CA ASP A 196 0.02 17.43 5.15
C ASP A 196 -0.55 16.67 6.35
N LEU A 197 -1.28 15.57 6.11
CA LEU A 197 -1.79 14.70 7.16
C LEU A 197 -0.65 14.11 7.99
N ALA A 198 0.44 13.66 7.37
CA ALA A 198 1.59 13.12 8.10
C ALA A 198 2.20 14.17 9.06
N THR A 199 2.20 15.45 8.66
CA THR A 199 2.63 16.56 9.54
C THR A 199 1.66 16.76 10.69
N GLN A 200 0.36 16.84 10.41
CA GLN A 200 -0.68 16.97 11.44
C GLN A 200 -0.64 15.84 12.48
N LEU A 201 -0.45 14.59 12.03
CA LEU A 201 -0.36 13.43 12.93
C LEU A 201 0.87 13.51 13.83
N ARG A 202 2.04 13.94 13.31
CA ARG A 202 3.25 14.14 14.12
C ARG A 202 3.07 15.26 15.13
N ASP A 203 2.53 16.40 14.72
CA ASP A 203 2.34 17.56 15.59
C ASP A 203 1.36 17.23 16.73
N ALA A 204 0.28 16.53 16.41
CA ALA A 204 -0.70 16.08 17.40
C ALA A 204 -0.12 15.05 18.38
N ALA A 205 0.71 14.11 17.89
CA ALA A 205 1.43 13.18 18.75
C ALA A 205 2.42 13.90 19.68
N HIS A 206 3.18 14.87 19.16
CA HIS A 206 4.08 15.68 19.97
C HIS A 206 3.33 16.48 21.05
N ALA A 207 2.24 17.14 20.68
CA ALA A 207 1.43 17.91 21.63
C ALA A 207 0.78 17.03 22.72
N ALA A 208 0.43 15.78 22.39
CA ALA A 208 -0.14 14.83 23.36
C ALA A 208 0.90 14.22 24.31
N LEU A 209 2.19 14.26 23.95
CA LEU A 209 3.29 13.73 24.75
C LEU A 209 4.03 14.82 25.55
N ALA A 210 3.79 16.10 25.25
CA ALA A 210 4.32 17.25 25.96
C ALA A 210 3.54 17.51 27.26
#